data_AF-A0AA95H063-F1
#
_entry.id   AF-A0AA95H063-F1
#
_cell.length_a   1.000
_cell.length_b   1.000
_cell.length_c   1.000
_cell.angle_alpha   90.00
_cell.angle_beta   90.00
_cell.angle_gamma   90.00
#
_symmetry.space_group_name_H-M   'P 1'
#
loop_
_entity.id
_entity.type
_entity.pdbx_description
1 polymer ?
#
loop_
_entity_poly.entity_id
_entity_poly.type
_entity_poly.pdbx_seq_one_letter_code
_entity_poly.pdbx_strand_id
1 'polypeptide(L)'
;MTVHAENKALIEAFLGELAEADGATGQVLRRYCAKDSVWEVFHPFNTLHGVEEVERELWASLKRAFPDHEHRLGVLIGGEYEGRSWVSTLGYVMGSFEQPWLGIPPTQGLAYLRTGMNFLVEDGFIVKAYIMFDIVDLMRQAGYYPFRSMPGTAEQWPFPPVSAAGKVNEHDADLGAETLRIVREMHLGLGSGASLQDHAATVEHSPHWHKNMNWYGIAGIGSSRGQRGFDDYHGALFIQAFPDREGIVRDHSGPLEGPGHYIRIGDGRFAITGGWPSLYATHTGPGWLGMPPTGHRIEMRVADWYRTDEHSLIIDNWVMIDVLHILKQIGYDVLEDTKYLVDPMLPRWPRPPAPHTAAVGNTRV
;
A
#
# COMPACT_ATOMS: atom_id res chain seq x y z
N MET A 1 6.65 -3.56 -30.20
CA MET A 1 6.47 -4.40 -29.00
C MET A 1 4.95 -4.62 -28.86
N THR A 2 4.43 -5.32 -27.85
CA THR A 2 2.96 -5.24 -27.62
C THR A 2 2.63 -3.88 -27.01
N VAL A 3 1.39 -3.40 -27.16
CA VAL A 3 0.95 -2.14 -26.52
C VAL A 3 1.16 -2.17 -25.00
N HIS A 4 0.97 -3.35 -24.37
CA HIS A 4 1.20 -3.52 -22.94
C HIS A 4 2.69 -3.42 -22.57
N ALA A 5 3.61 -3.99 -23.36
CA ALA A 5 5.04 -3.82 -23.12
C ALA A 5 5.51 -2.37 -23.35
N GLU A 6 4.94 -1.68 -24.34
CA GLU A 6 5.21 -0.25 -24.60
C GLU A 6 4.71 0.63 -23.46
N ASN A 7 3.50 0.38 -22.95
CA ASN A 7 2.96 1.08 -21.79
C ASN A 7 3.76 0.79 -20.52
N LYS A 8 4.26 -0.44 -20.33
CA LYS A 8 5.16 -0.77 -19.21
C LYS A 8 6.44 0.05 -19.26
N ALA A 9 7.10 0.11 -20.43
CA ALA A 9 8.29 0.93 -20.61
C ALA A 9 8.01 2.42 -20.39
N LEU A 10 6.82 2.91 -20.81
CA LEU A 10 6.38 4.28 -20.56
C LEU A 10 6.28 4.58 -19.07
N ILE A 11 5.66 3.70 -18.27
CA ILE A 11 5.54 3.88 -16.82
C ILE A 11 6.88 3.78 -16.10
N GLU A 12 7.76 2.86 -16.50
CA GLU A 12 9.12 2.78 -15.95
C GLU A 12 9.89 4.08 -16.20
N ALA A 13 9.88 4.57 -17.46
CA ALA A 13 10.53 5.83 -17.82
C ALA A 13 9.93 7.02 -17.07
N PHE A 14 8.59 7.10 -16.98
CA PHE A 14 7.90 8.14 -16.23
C PHE A 14 8.37 8.20 -14.77
N LEU A 15 8.35 7.07 -14.06
CA LEU A 15 8.73 7.02 -12.65
C LEU A 15 10.23 7.29 -12.46
N GLY A 16 11.08 6.81 -13.36
CA GLY A 16 12.52 7.11 -13.34
C GLY A 16 12.79 8.60 -13.52
N GLU A 17 12.24 9.22 -14.57
CA GLU A 17 12.41 10.65 -14.82
C GLU A 17 11.78 11.51 -13.72
N LEU A 18 10.68 11.07 -13.12
CA LEU A 18 10.02 11.76 -12.01
C LEU A 18 10.92 11.79 -10.75
N ALA A 19 11.57 10.66 -10.44
CA ALA A 19 12.55 10.57 -9.36
C ALA A 19 13.78 11.43 -9.63
N GLU A 20 14.29 11.46 -10.87
CA GLU A 20 15.49 12.24 -11.23
C GLU A 20 15.22 13.75 -11.38
N ALA A 21 13.96 14.17 -11.52
CA ALA A 21 13.60 15.55 -11.76
C ALA A 21 13.99 16.49 -10.61
N ASP A 22 15.00 17.33 -10.84
CA ASP A 22 15.37 18.43 -9.94
C ASP A 22 14.75 19.75 -10.42
N GLY A 23 13.74 20.24 -9.71
CA GLY A 23 12.98 21.45 -10.09
C GLY A 23 12.18 21.32 -11.40
N ALA A 24 12.08 20.12 -11.98
CA ALA A 24 11.46 19.86 -13.28
C ALA A 24 10.24 18.92 -13.23
N THR A 25 9.72 18.61 -12.03
CA THR A 25 8.61 17.66 -11.81
C THR A 25 7.40 17.94 -12.73
N GLY A 26 6.94 19.20 -12.83
CA GLY A 26 5.85 19.56 -13.72
C GLY A 26 6.13 19.36 -15.21
N GLN A 27 7.40 19.44 -15.65
CA GLN A 27 7.77 19.17 -17.04
C GLN A 27 7.65 17.68 -17.36
N VAL A 28 8.08 16.82 -16.43
CA VAL A 28 7.93 15.36 -16.55
C VAL A 28 6.45 14.99 -16.56
N LEU A 29 5.65 15.54 -15.63
CA LEU A 29 4.21 15.28 -15.61
C LEU A 29 3.52 15.67 -16.92
N ARG A 30 3.82 16.85 -17.48
CA ARG A 30 3.28 17.29 -18.78
C ARG A 30 3.76 16.47 -19.99
N ARG A 31 4.86 15.74 -19.85
CA ARG A 31 5.39 14.84 -20.89
C ARG A 31 4.61 13.52 -20.93
N TYR A 32 4.28 12.97 -19.77
CA TYR A 32 3.71 11.62 -19.66
C TYR A 32 2.21 11.58 -19.36
N CYS A 33 1.64 12.64 -18.82
CA CYS A 33 0.25 12.64 -18.34
C CYS A 33 -0.63 13.54 -19.20
N ALA A 34 -1.89 13.12 -19.38
CA ALA A 34 -2.90 14.01 -19.91
C ALA A 34 -3.12 15.20 -18.96
N LYS A 35 -3.37 16.38 -19.53
CA LYS A 35 -3.51 17.62 -18.77
C LYS A 35 -4.63 17.54 -17.73
N ASP A 36 -5.72 16.85 -18.06
CA ASP A 36 -6.92 16.62 -17.27
C ASP A 36 -6.93 15.25 -16.58
N SER A 37 -5.76 14.62 -16.42
CA SER A 37 -5.65 13.32 -15.75
C SER A 37 -6.19 13.35 -14.31
N VAL A 38 -6.80 12.24 -13.88
CA VAL A 38 -7.38 12.10 -12.53
C VAL A 38 -6.54 11.13 -11.71
N TRP A 39 -6.24 11.50 -10.48
CA TRP A 39 -5.37 10.71 -9.60
C TRP A 39 -6.10 10.40 -8.30
N GLU A 40 -6.35 9.12 -8.07
CA GLU A 40 -6.92 8.59 -6.83
C GLU A 40 -5.80 8.08 -5.94
N VAL A 41 -5.49 8.85 -4.90
CA VAL A 41 -4.33 8.61 -4.05
C VAL A 41 -4.83 8.29 -2.64
N PHE A 42 -4.22 7.29 -1.98
CA PHE A 42 -4.55 6.94 -0.59
C PHE A 42 -4.61 8.19 0.30
N HIS A 43 -5.44 8.12 1.34
CA HIS A 43 -5.56 9.21 2.31
C HIS A 43 -4.17 9.65 2.81
N PRO A 44 -3.86 10.97 2.85
CA PRO A 44 -4.78 12.11 2.89
C PRO A 44 -5.13 12.77 1.56
N PHE A 45 -4.51 12.36 0.46
CA PHE A 45 -4.59 13.06 -0.82
C PHE A 45 -5.97 12.90 -1.48
N ASN A 46 -6.54 11.68 -1.46
CA ASN A 46 -7.80 11.35 -2.14
C ASN A 46 -7.73 11.68 -3.64
N THR A 47 -8.68 12.42 -4.17
CA THR A 47 -8.76 12.73 -5.60
C THR A 47 -8.03 14.03 -5.92
N LEU A 48 -7.10 13.99 -6.88
CA LEU A 48 -6.39 15.14 -7.43
C LEU A 48 -6.67 15.25 -8.93
N HIS A 49 -6.81 16.48 -9.44
CA HIS A 49 -7.21 16.77 -10.81
C HIS A 49 -6.13 17.55 -11.57
N GLY A 50 -5.63 16.94 -12.63
CA GLY A 50 -4.67 17.52 -13.54
C GLY A 50 -3.24 17.60 -12.98
N VAL A 51 -2.31 17.88 -13.89
CA VAL A 51 -0.87 17.81 -13.60
C VAL A 51 -0.41 18.83 -12.57
N GLU A 52 -1.02 20.02 -12.52
CA GLU A 52 -0.63 21.09 -11.60
C GLU A 52 -0.99 20.80 -10.14
N GLU A 53 -2.15 20.19 -9.88
CA GLU A 53 -2.55 19.79 -8.53
C GLU A 53 -1.71 18.60 -8.04
N VAL A 54 -1.52 17.60 -8.91
CA VAL A 54 -0.72 16.41 -8.63
C VAL A 54 0.75 16.75 -8.37
N GLU A 55 1.32 17.68 -9.14
CA GLU A 55 2.66 18.21 -8.87
C GLU A 55 2.74 18.83 -7.48
N ARG A 56 1.85 19.78 -7.18
CA ARG A 56 1.93 20.62 -5.99
C ARG A 56 1.66 19.84 -4.70
N GLU A 57 0.60 19.04 -4.68
CA GLU A 57 0.14 18.36 -3.47
C GLU A 57 0.96 17.10 -3.20
N LEU A 58 1.21 16.27 -4.23
CA LEU A 58 1.84 14.97 -4.08
C LEU A 58 3.34 14.99 -4.40
N TRP A 59 3.72 15.18 -5.67
CA TRP A 59 5.07 14.84 -6.11
C TRP A 59 6.14 15.81 -5.64
N ALA A 60 5.87 17.12 -5.68
CA ALA A 60 6.80 18.13 -5.17
C ALA A 60 6.98 18.02 -3.64
N SER A 61 5.91 17.65 -2.92
CA SER A 61 5.98 17.47 -1.46
C SER A 61 6.81 16.23 -1.09
N LEU A 62 6.63 15.12 -1.82
CA LEU A 62 7.42 13.90 -1.66
C LEU A 62 8.89 14.10 -2.05
N LYS A 63 9.17 14.75 -3.18
CA LYS A 63 10.54 15.05 -3.63
C LYS A 63 11.29 15.94 -2.64
N ARG A 64 10.63 16.91 -2.00
CA ARG A 64 11.24 17.71 -0.94
C ARG A 64 11.59 16.88 0.30
N ALA A 65 10.75 15.90 0.65
CA ALA A 65 10.97 15.01 1.78
C ALA A 65 12.08 13.99 1.54
N PHE A 66 12.17 13.47 0.31
CA PHE A 66 13.17 12.54 -0.17
C PHE A 66 13.87 13.10 -1.42
N PRO A 67 14.87 13.98 -1.28
CA PRO A 67 15.50 14.65 -2.42
C PRO A 67 16.21 13.69 -3.37
N ASP A 68 16.69 12.56 -2.87
CA ASP A 68 17.45 11.53 -3.60
C ASP A 68 16.63 10.26 -3.89
N HIS A 69 15.30 10.30 -3.80
CA HIS A 69 14.52 9.06 -3.92
C HIS A 69 14.65 8.39 -5.28
N GLU A 70 14.60 7.06 -5.28
CA GLU A 70 14.32 6.24 -6.45
C GLU A 70 12.96 5.54 -6.32
N HIS A 71 12.30 5.33 -7.46
CA HIS A 71 11.16 4.43 -7.57
C HIS A 71 11.66 3.01 -7.85
N ARG A 72 11.86 2.23 -6.78
CA ARG A 72 12.30 0.84 -6.85
C ARG A 72 11.13 -0.07 -7.21
N LEU A 73 10.98 -0.42 -8.48
CA LEU A 73 9.91 -1.29 -8.96
C LEU A 73 10.25 -2.77 -8.70
N GLY A 74 9.33 -3.51 -8.07
CA GLY A 74 9.48 -4.95 -7.81
C GLY A 74 8.66 -5.83 -8.74
N VAL A 75 7.52 -5.33 -9.22
CA VAL A 75 6.62 -6.01 -10.17
C VAL A 75 6.09 -4.97 -11.14
N LEU A 76 5.96 -5.33 -12.42
CA LEU A 76 5.34 -4.48 -13.45
C LEU A 76 4.45 -5.35 -14.36
N ILE A 77 3.13 -5.13 -14.28
CA ILE A 77 2.08 -5.93 -14.92
C ILE A 77 1.37 -5.05 -15.94
N GLY A 78 1.36 -5.46 -17.21
CA GLY A 78 0.58 -4.81 -18.26
C GLY A 78 -0.65 -5.65 -18.60
N GLY A 79 -1.74 -5.02 -19.01
CA GLY A 79 -2.91 -5.77 -19.48
C GLY A 79 -4.09 -4.89 -19.83
N GLU A 80 -5.22 -5.52 -20.14
CA GLU A 80 -6.46 -4.84 -20.48
C GLU A 80 -7.58 -5.21 -19.50
N TYR A 81 -8.35 -4.21 -19.07
CA TYR A 81 -9.57 -4.42 -18.28
C TYR A 81 -10.65 -3.42 -18.72
N GLU A 82 -11.87 -3.93 -18.96
CA GLU A 82 -12.99 -3.16 -19.51
C GLU A 82 -12.66 -2.43 -20.84
N GLY A 83 -11.83 -3.06 -21.70
CA GLY A 83 -11.42 -2.47 -22.98
C GLY A 83 -10.39 -1.33 -22.84
N ARG A 84 -9.78 -1.17 -21.66
CA ARG A 84 -8.82 -0.11 -21.37
C ARG A 84 -7.46 -0.68 -21.00
N SER A 85 -6.39 -0.02 -21.43
CA SER A 85 -5.02 -0.45 -21.18
C SER A 85 -4.51 0.03 -19.82
N TRP A 86 -4.11 -0.92 -18.99
CA TRP A 86 -3.60 -0.67 -17.65
C TRP A 86 -2.15 -1.14 -17.50
N VAL A 87 -1.42 -0.42 -16.66
CA VAL A 87 -0.12 -0.84 -16.13
C VAL A 87 -0.16 -0.73 -14.62
N SER A 88 0.21 -1.80 -13.94
CA SER A 88 0.28 -1.86 -12.48
C SER A 88 1.69 -2.16 -12.02
N THR A 89 2.13 -1.48 -10.97
CA THR A 89 3.42 -1.71 -10.33
C THR A 89 3.30 -1.74 -8.81
N LEU A 90 4.19 -2.51 -8.20
CA LEU A 90 4.39 -2.62 -6.77
C LEU A 90 5.87 -2.41 -6.48
N GLY A 91 6.21 -1.67 -5.44
CA GLY A 91 7.60 -1.41 -5.11
C GLY A 91 7.78 -0.50 -3.91
N TYR A 92 8.88 0.26 -3.94
CA TYR A 92 9.19 1.28 -2.95
C TYR A 92 9.51 2.60 -3.61
N VAL A 93 9.13 3.68 -2.94
CA VAL A 93 9.96 4.90 -2.96
C VAL A 93 11.00 4.72 -1.86
N MET A 94 12.28 4.82 -2.18
CA MET A 94 13.36 4.71 -1.18
C MET A 94 14.37 5.82 -1.37
N GLY A 95 14.89 6.35 -0.26
CA GLY A 95 15.86 7.43 -0.26
C GLY A 95 16.12 7.94 1.16
N SER A 96 16.88 9.02 1.25
CA SER A 96 17.15 9.74 2.47
C SER A 96 15.92 10.57 2.85
N PHE A 97 15.26 10.23 3.96
CA PHE A 97 14.12 11.00 4.45
C PHE A 97 14.61 12.19 5.29
N GLU A 98 14.76 13.33 4.63
CA GLU A 98 15.51 14.50 5.15
C GLU A 98 14.62 15.63 5.67
N GLN A 99 13.42 15.78 5.12
CA GLN A 99 12.47 16.84 5.49
C GLN A 99 11.11 16.24 5.88
N PRO A 100 10.36 16.88 6.80
CA PRO A 100 9.05 16.37 7.19
C PRO A 100 8.11 16.16 5.99
N TRP A 101 7.35 15.07 6.02
CA TRP A 101 6.31 14.78 5.04
C TRP A 101 5.02 14.40 5.75
N LEU A 102 3.92 15.09 5.43
CA LEU A 102 2.62 14.87 6.08
C LEU A 102 2.66 14.96 7.62
N GLY A 103 3.52 15.83 8.15
CA GLY A 103 3.73 15.98 9.60
C GLY A 103 4.64 14.94 10.24
N ILE A 104 5.08 13.92 9.49
CA ILE A 104 6.00 12.89 9.95
C ILE A 104 7.41 13.49 10.02
N PRO A 105 8.10 13.46 11.18
CA PRO A 105 9.47 13.91 11.28
C PRO A 105 10.42 13.03 10.44
N PRO A 106 11.46 13.64 9.82
CA PRO A 106 12.42 12.91 9.02
C PRO A 106 13.25 11.93 9.87
N THR A 107 13.57 10.76 9.31
CA THR A 107 14.47 9.78 9.97
C THR A 107 15.93 10.22 9.89
N GLN A 108 16.27 11.18 9.03
CA GLN A 108 17.65 11.60 8.72
C GLN A 108 18.53 10.45 8.19
N GLY A 109 17.90 9.49 7.52
CA GLY A 109 18.57 8.33 6.94
C GLY A 109 17.69 7.62 5.93
N LEU A 110 18.16 6.44 5.48
CA LEU A 110 17.43 5.62 4.52
C LEU A 110 16.06 5.22 5.09
N ALA A 111 15.00 5.54 4.36
CA ALA A 111 13.66 5.07 4.62
C ALA A 111 13.03 4.50 3.35
N TYR A 112 12.05 3.62 3.55
CA TYR A 112 11.30 2.96 2.49
C TYR A 112 9.83 3.31 2.63
N LEU A 113 9.20 3.77 1.57
CA LEU A 113 7.77 3.95 1.47
C LEU A 113 7.23 2.88 0.53
N ARG A 114 6.51 1.88 1.05
CA ARG A 114 5.85 0.87 0.20
C ARG A 114 4.83 1.55 -0.70
N THR A 115 4.84 1.13 -1.96
CA THR A 115 3.99 1.70 -3.01
C THR A 115 3.32 0.63 -3.83
N GLY A 116 2.06 0.88 -4.15
CA GLY A 116 1.36 0.26 -5.27
C GLY A 116 0.85 1.37 -6.18
N MET A 117 1.01 1.24 -7.49
CA MET A 117 0.58 2.27 -8.44
C MET A 117 -0.06 1.61 -9.66
N ASN A 118 -1.24 2.08 -10.05
CA ASN A 118 -1.95 1.57 -11.21
C ASN A 118 -2.28 2.73 -12.14
N PHE A 119 -1.86 2.63 -13.39
CA PHE A 119 -1.98 3.68 -14.39
C PHE A 119 -2.87 3.20 -15.53
N LEU A 120 -3.84 4.03 -15.90
CA LEU A 120 -4.59 3.90 -17.13
C LEU A 120 -3.88 4.72 -18.21
N VAL A 121 -3.55 4.08 -19.32
CA VAL A 121 -2.82 4.69 -20.43
C VAL A 121 -3.69 4.71 -21.67
N GLU A 122 -3.88 5.89 -22.24
CA GLU A 122 -4.62 6.13 -23.49
C GLU A 122 -3.79 7.04 -24.40
N ASP A 123 -3.66 6.67 -25.67
CA ASP A 123 -2.90 7.42 -26.69
C ASP A 123 -1.46 7.83 -26.27
N GLY A 124 -0.81 6.99 -25.47
CA GLY A 124 0.54 7.23 -24.96
C GLY A 124 0.61 8.21 -23.79
N PHE A 125 -0.52 8.52 -23.14
CA PHE A 125 -0.57 9.39 -21.96
C PHE A 125 -1.24 8.67 -20.78
N ILE A 126 -0.75 8.96 -19.58
CA ILE A 126 -1.41 8.59 -18.33
C ILE A 126 -2.64 9.49 -18.17
N VAL A 127 -3.83 8.92 -18.29
CA VAL A 127 -5.10 9.63 -18.14
C VAL A 127 -5.72 9.44 -16.76
N LYS A 128 -5.38 8.35 -16.07
CA LYS A 128 -5.82 8.08 -14.70
C LYS A 128 -4.77 7.32 -13.92
N ALA A 129 -4.65 7.59 -12.63
CA ALA A 129 -3.78 6.84 -11.74
C ALA A 129 -4.46 6.51 -10.40
N TYR A 130 -4.13 5.34 -9.85
CA TYR A 130 -4.43 4.96 -8.48
C TYR A 130 -3.11 4.74 -7.75
N ILE A 131 -2.81 5.57 -6.73
CA ILE A 131 -1.53 5.56 -6.02
C ILE A 131 -1.77 5.20 -4.55
N MET A 132 -1.08 4.16 -4.09
CA MET A 132 -1.17 3.65 -2.74
C MET A 132 0.16 3.83 -2.01
N PHE A 133 0.12 4.42 -0.82
CA PHE A 133 1.27 4.62 0.05
C PHE A 133 1.04 3.98 1.42
N ASP A 134 2.00 3.19 1.91
CA ASP A 134 2.01 2.73 3.30
C ASP A 134 2.62 3.81 4.21
N ILE A 135 1.90 4.91 4.38
CA ILE A 135 2.33 6.06 5.19
C ILE A 135 2.56 5.63 6.65
N VAL A 136 1.76 4.68 7.14
CA VAL A 136 1.90 4.12 8.50
C VAL A 136 3.27 3.46 8.68
N ASP A 137 3.78 2.73 7.69
CA ASP A 137 5.12 2.14 7.79
C ASP A 137 6.22 3.21 7.80
N LEU A 138 6.06 4.29 7.04
CA LEU A 138 6.99 5.42 7.11
C LEU A 138 6.98 6.06 8.51
N MET A 139 5.80 6.27 9.10
CA MET A 139 5.68 6.76 10.48
C MET A 139 6.43 5.82 11.45
N ARG A 140 6.24 4.51 11.30
CA ARG A 140 6.92 3.48 12.11
C ARG A 140 8.44 3.59 11.99
N GLN A 141 8.97 3.74 10.78
CA GLN A 141 10.40 3.93 10.53
C GLN A 141 10.94 5.21 11.18
N ALA A 142 10.13 6.28 11.20
CA ALA A 142 10.42 7.53 11.91
C ALA A 142 10.29 7.42 13.46
N GLY A 143 9.96 6.26 14.00
CA GLY A 143 9.80 6.02 15.44
C GLY A 143 8.41 6.37 15.99
N TYR A 144 7.44 6.65 15.12
CA TYR A 144 6.08 7.02 15.48
C TYR A 144 5.10 5.96 15.02
N TYR A 145 4.70 5.06 15.92
CA TYR A 145 3.74 4.01 15.59
C TYR A 145 2.52 4.09 16.51
N PRO A 146 1.35 4.55 16.03
CA PRO A 146 0.21 4.90 16.88
C PRO A 146 -0.73 3.74 17.21
N PHE A 147 -0.42 2.51 16.77
CA PHE A 147 -1.31 1.36 16.90
C PHE A 147 -0.77 0.31 17.89
N ARG A 148 -1.60 -0.68 18.21
CA ARG A 148 -1.11 -1.90 18.90
C ARG A 148 -0.01 -2.56 18.08
N SER A 149 0.85 -3.35 18.72
CA SER A 149 1.85 -4.18 18.02
C SER A 149 1.22 -4.97 16.86
N MET A 150 1.87 -4.97 15.70
CA MET A 150 1.42 -5.71 14.53
C MET A 150 1.36 -7.21 14.83
N PRO A 151 0.28 -7.92 14.45
CA PRO A 151 0.25 -9.38 14.55
C PRO A 151 1.34 -10.02 13.68
N GLY A 152 1.42 -9.61 12.41
CA GLY A 152 2.41 -10.07 11.46
C GLY A 152 3.71 -9.29 11.54
N THR A 153 4.69 -9.71 10.74
CA THR A 153 6.01 -9.08 10.74
C THR A 153 6.03 -7.72 10.02
N ALA A 154 6.83 -6.80 10.55
CA ALA A 154 7.02 -5.45 10.03
C ALA A 154 8.05 -5.36 8.88
N GLU A 155 8.73 -6.47 8.57
CA GLU A 155 9.86 -6.48 7.64
C GLU A 155 9.48 -5.95 6.25
N GLN A 156 10.50 -5.48 5.54
CA GLN A 156 10.31 -5.05 4.16
C GLN A 156 9.80 -6.22 3.31
N TRP A 157 8.91 -5.90 2.37
CA TRP A 157 8.44 -6.87 1.38
C TRP A 157 9.60 -7.29 0.48
N PRO A 158 9.96 -8.57 0.46
CA PRO A 158 10.88 -9.05 -0.56
C PRO A 158 10.19 -8.92 -1.91
N PHE A 159 10.96 -8.49 -2.90
CA PHE A 159 10.54 -8.60 -4.29
C PHE A 159 10.59 -10.06 -4.74
N PRO A 160 9.84 -10.41 -5.81
CA PRO A 160 9.93 -11.73 -6.38
C PRO A 160 11.38 -12.09 -6.73
N PRO A 161 11.75 -13.39 -6.70
CA PRO A 161 13.05 -13.84 -7.18
C PRO A 161 13.32 -13.32 -8.59
N VAL A 162 14.58 -12.98 -8.92
CA VAL A 162 14.96 -12.47 -10.26
C VAL A 162 14.51 -13.41 -11.38
N SER A 163 14.56 -14.73 -11.16
CA SER A 163 14.09 -15.75 -12.10
C SER A 163 12.57 -15.71 -12.35
N ALA A 164 11.82 -15.09 -11.46
CA ALA A 164 10.37 -14.94 -11.53
C ALA A 164 9.93 -13.49 -11.77
N ALA A 165 10.85 -12.51 -11.77
CA ALA A 165 10.50 -11.10 -11.95
C ALA A 165 9.99 -10.85 -13.38
N GLY A 166 8.83 -10.19 -13.49
CA GLY A 166 8.31 -9.74 -14.77
C GLY A 166 9.27 -8.76 -15.42
N LYS A 167 9.54 -8.91 -16.72
CA LYS A 167 10.40 -7.98 -17.47
C LYS A 167 9.57 -6.86 -18.08
N VAL A 168 10.15 -5.68 -18.14
CA VAL A 168 9.50 -4.47 -18.69
C VAL A 168 9.08 -4.66 -20.15
N ASN A 169 9.94 -5.30 -20.95
CA ASN A 169 9.77 -5.44 -22.40
C ASN A 169 9.08 -6.75 -22.84
N GLU A 170 8.58 -7.54 -21.89
CA GLU A 170 7.88 -8.80 -22.16
C GLU A 170 6.42 -8.66 -21.74
N HIS A 171 5.49 -9.40 -22.33
CA HIS A 171 4.11 -9.47 -21.87
C HIS A 171 3.56 -10.84 -22.26
N ASP A 172 3.16 -11.63 -21.27
CA ASP A 172 2.62 -12.98 -21.49
C ASP A 172 1.12 -13.00 -21.15
N ALA A 173 0.32 -12.78 -22.19
CA ALA A 173 -1.13 -12.65 -22.08
C ALA A 173 -1.80 -13.96 -21.67
N ASP A 174 -1.35 -15.09 -22.22
CA ASP A 174 -2.00 -16.39 -22.02
C ASP A 174 -1.76 -16.89 -20.59
N LEU A 175 -0.51 -16.86 -20.12
CA LEU A 175 -0.18 -17.21 -18.74
C LEU A 175 -0.76 -16.18 -17.75
N GLY A 176 -0.78 -14.90 -18.14
CA GLY A 176 -1.43 -13.83 -17.37
C GLY A 176 -2.92 -14.09 -17.16
N ALA A 177 -3.65 -14.50 -18.20
CA ALA A 177 -5.05 -14.86 -18.12
C ALA A 177 -5.28 -16.09 -17.22
N GLU A 178 -4.42 -17.10 -17.28
CA GLU A 178 -4.46 -18.25 -16.37
C GLU A 178 -4.24 -17.81 -14.91
N THR A 179 -3.22 -17.00 -14.65
CA THR A 179 -2.89 -16.50 -13.30
C THR A 179 -4.05 -15.67 -12.73
N LEU A 180 -4.63 -14.78 -13.51
CA LEU A 180 -5.79 -13.98 -13.09
C LEU A 180 -7.01 -14.87 -12.81
N ARG A 181 -7.26 -15.91 -13.62
CA ARG A 181 -8.35 -16.87 -13.37
C ARG A 181 -8.18 -17.55 -12.01
N ILE A 182 -6.97 -18.03 -11.70
CA ILE A 182 -6.65 -18.69 -10.41
C ILE A 182 -6.89 -17.74 -9.24
N VAL A 183 -6.44 -16.48 -9.34
CA VAL A 183 -6.67 -15.46 -8.31
C VAL A 183 -8.18 -15.21 -8.10
N ARG A 184 -8.95 -15.13 -9.18
CA ARG A 184 -10.40 -14.92 -9.10
C ARG A 184 -11.14 -16.11 -8.49
N GLU A 185 -10.74 -17.32 -8.83
CA GLU A 185 -11.29 -18.54 -8.21
C GLU A 185 -10.99 -18.58 -6.71
N MET A 186 -9.78 -18.17 -6.32
CA MET A 186 -9.42 -18.01 -4.91
C MET A 186 -10.29 -16.97 -4.20
N HIS A 187 -10.52 -15.78 -4.80
CA HIS A 187 -11.40 -14.76 -4.21
C HIS A 187 -12.82 -15.25 -3.97
N LEU A 188 -13.39 -16.03 -4.89
CA LEU A 188 -14.72 -16.60 -4.75
C LEU A 188 -14.80 -17.65 -3.63
N GLY A 189 -13.67 -18.28 -3.30
CA GLY A 189 -13.57 -19.26 -2.21
C GLY A 189 -13.27 -18.65 -0.84
N LEU A 190 -12.97 -17.35 -0.73
CA LEU A 190 -12.69 -16.74 0.57
C LEU A 190 -13.96 -16.71 1.45
N GLY A 191 -13.81 -17.06 2.72
CA GLY A 191 -14.91 -17.13 3.68
C GLY A 191 -15.63 -15.79 3.92
N SER A 192 -16.82 -15.86 4.50
CA SER A 192 -17.66 -14.70 4.90
C SER A 192 -17.80 -14.64 6.42
N GLY A 193 -18.46 -13.62 6.99
CA GLY A 193 -18.71 -13.59 8.44
C GLY A 193 -19.42 -14.83 8.99
N ALA A 194 -20.25 -15.48 8.17
CA ALA A 194 -20.92 -16.73 8.52
C ALA A 194 -19.93 -17.91 8.68
N SER A 195 -18.75 -17.87 8.07
CA SER A 195 -17.72 -18.90 8.21
C SER A 195 -16.80 -18.67 9.41
N LEU A 196 -16.95 -17.62 10.22
CA LEU A 196 -16.13 -17.43 11.44
C LEU A 196 -16.26 -18.59 12.44
N GLN A 197 -17.46 -19.17 12.58
CA GLN A 197 -17.67 -20.33 13.45
C GLN A 197 -17.00 -21.59 12.89
N ASP A 198 -16.85 -21.67 11.56
CA ASP A 198 -16.24 -22.80 10.85
C ASP A 198 -14.73 -22.61 10.59
N HIS A 199 -14.20 -21.38 10.54
CA HIS A 199 -12.79 -21.10 10.28
C HIS A 199 -11.86 -21.61 11.39
N ALA A 200 -12.36 -21.70 12.62
CA ALA A 200 -11.64 -22.39 13.70
C ALA A 200 -11.60 -23.93 13.51
N ALA A 201 -12.42 -24.48 12.60
CA ALA A 201 -12.62 -25.91 12.37
C ALA A 201 -12.20 -26.41 10.97
N THR A 202 -12.05 -25.54 9.96
CA THR A 202 -11.70 -25.94 8.58
C THR A 202 -10.21 -25.74 8.28
N VAL A 203 -9.55 -26.83 7.85
CA VAL A 203 -8.09 -26.93 7.75
C VAL A 203 -7.50 -26.37 6.43
N GLU A 204 -8.32 -26.04 5.42
CA GLU A 204 -7.83 -25.48 4.15
C GLU A 204 -8.76 -24.36 3.61
N HIS A 205 -8.27 -23.11 3.60
CA HIS A 205 -9.00 -21.90 3.19
C HIS A 205 -9.08 -21.71 1.66
N SER A 206 -8.13 -22.26 0.89
CA SER A 206 -8.11 -22.18 -0.57
C SER A 206 -7.19 -23.24 -1.17
N PRO A 207 -7.65 -24.02 -2.18
CA PRO A 207 -6.80 -24.96 -2.90
C PRO A 207 -5.80 -24.27 -3.86
N HIS A 208 -5.96 -22.97 -4.09
CA HIS A 208 -5.10 -22.20 -4.99
C HIS A 208 -3.86 -21.62 -4.29
N TRP A 209 -3.77 -21.72 -2.96
CA TRP A 209 -2.60 -21.23 -2.23
C TRP A 209 -1.54 -22.30 -2.11
N HIS A 210 -0.30 -21.91 -2.39
CA HIS A 210 0.84 -22.74 -2.05
C HIS A 210 0.94 -22.86 -0.52
N LYS A 211 1.32 -24.03 0.00
CA LYS A 211 1.47 -24.26 1.47
C LYS A 211 2.42 -23.27 2.16
N ASN A 212 3.36 -22.72 1.39
CA ASN A 212 4.35 -21.73 1.82
C ASN A 212 4.05 -20.32 1.28
N MET A 213 2.80 -20.02 0.91
CA MET A 213 2.39 -18.71 0.42
C MET A 213 2.77 -17.62 1.43
N ASN A 214 3.37 -16.54 0.94
CA ASN A 214 3.60 -15.35 1.76
C ASN A 214 2.48 -14.35 1.52
N TRP A 215 1.88 -13.90 2.62
CA TRP A 215 0.94 -12.80 2.61
C TRP A 215 1.64 -11.56 3.17
N TYR A 216 1.74 -10.53 2.34
CA TYR A 216 2.48 -9.31 2.64
C TYR A 216 1.50 -8.16 2.87
N GLY A 217 1.18 -7.90 4.13
CA GLY A 217 0.33 -6.79 4.54
C GLY A 217 1.11 -5.52 4.84
N ILE A 218 0.39 -4.40 4.78
CA ILE A 218 0.88 -3.08 5.21
C ILE A 218 1.05 -2.96 6.73
N ALA A 219 1.69 -1.88 7.18
CA ALA A 219 1.84 -1.57 8.59
C ALA A 219 0.48 -1.42 9.30
N GLY A 220 0.39 -1.94 10.52
CA GLY A 220 -0.88 -2.17 11.22
C GLY A 220 -1.27 -3.65 11.27
N ILE A 221 -0.94 -4.40 10.21
CA ILE A 221 -1.24 -5.82 10.08
C ILE A 221 0.06 -6.63 10.03
N GLY A 222 1.00 -6.23 9.16
CA GLY A 222 2.25 -6.94 8.94
C GLY A 222 2.10 -8.16 8.03
N SER A 223 3.21 -8.86 7.78
CA SER A 223 3.27 -10.00 6.86
C SER A 223 3.22 -11.35 7.60
N SER A 224 2.74 -12.39 6.92
CA SER A 224 2.62 -13.75 7.45
C SER A 224 2.97 -14.81 6.39
N ARG A 225 3.16 -16.05 6.83
CA ARG A 225 3.53 -17.16 5.95
C ARG A 225 2.66 -18.38 6.20
N GLY A 226 2.26 -19.02 5.10
CA GLY A 226 1.34 -20.14 5.07
C GLY A 226 -0.08 -19.73 5.43
N GLN A 227 -1.03 -20.62 5.14
CA GLN A 227 -2.45 -20.37 5.37
C GLN A 227 -2.77 -20.10 6.84
N ARG A 228 -2.25 -20.94 7.75
CA ARG A 228 -2.40 -20.71 9.19
C ARG A 228 -1.85 -19.34 9.61
N GLY A 229 -0.71 -18.92 9.07
CA GLY A 229 -0.15 -17.60 9.36
C GLY A 229 -1.08 -16.48 8.90
N PHE A 230 -1.64 -16.60 7.70
CA PHE A 230 -2.64 -15.65 7.22
C PHE A 230 -3.84 -15.57 8.17
N ASP A 231 -4.41 -16.71 8.58
CA ASP A 231 -5.57 -16.75 9.46
C ASP A 231 -5.26 -16.15 10.84
N ASP A 232 -4.16 -16.59 11.46
CA ASP A 232 -3.74 -16.18 12.81
C ASP A 232 -3.41 -14.67 12.87
N TYR A 233 -2.79 -14.11 11.82
CA TYR A 233 -2.25 -12.74 11.83
C TYR A 233 -3.10 -11.72 11.07
N HIS A 234 -3.99 -12.14 10.16
CA HIS A 234 -4.84 -11.24 9.39
C HIS A 234 -6.28 -11.75 9.24
N GLY A 235 -6.51 -12.87 8.57
CA GLY A 235 -7.83 -13.33 8.12
C GLY A 235 -8.87 -13.37 9.24
N ALA A 236 -8.58 -14.07 10.34
CA ALA A 236 -9.51 -14.18 11.46
C ALA A 236 -9.73 -12.82 12.16
N LEU A 237 -8.66 -12.04 12.36
CA LEU A 237 -8.74 -10.73 13.02
C LEU A 237 -9.55 -9.73 12.19
N PHE A 238 -9.38 -9.76 10.87
CA PHE A 238 -10.10 -8.89 9.96
C PHE A 238 -11.59 -9.22 9.90
N ILE A 239 -11.94 -10.52 9.79
CA ILE A 239 -13.36 -10.94 9.78
C ILE A 239 -14.00 -10.70 11.15
N GLN A 240 -13.28 -10.89 12.26
CA GLN A 240 -13.79 -10.54 13.59
C GLN A 240 -14.13 -9.06 13.70
N ALA A 241 -13.27 -8.16 13.21
CA ALA A 241 -13.50 -6.72 13.23
C ALA A 241 -14.63 -6.27 12.30
N PHE A 242 -14.76 -6.92 11.14
CA PHE A 242 -15.66 -6.58 10.04
C PHE A 242 -16.47 -7.82 9.59
N PRO A 243 -17.35 -8.36 10.44
CA PRO A 243 -18.04 -9.61 10.16
C PRO A 243 -19.05 -9.50 9.01
N ASP A 244 -19.55 -8.29 8.74
CA ASP A 244 -20.50 -8.00 7.65
C ASP A 244 -19.82 -7.52 6.37
N ARG A 245 -18.49 -7.70 6.24
CA ARG A 245 -17.76 -7.25 5.04
C ARG A 245 -18.34 -7.84 3.75
N GLU A 246 -18.53 -7.00 2.75
CA GLU A 246 -19.10 -7.39 1.47
C GLU A 246 -18.35 -6.71 0.32
N GLY A 247 -17.90 -7.53 -0.63
CA GLY A 247 -17.25 -7.04 -1.85
C GLY A 247 -18.24 -6.32 -2.77
N ILE A 248 -17.81 -5.22 -3.38
CA ILE A 248 -18.67 -4.43 -4.26
C ILE A 248 -18.64 -5.00 -5.67
N VAL A 249 -19.83 -5.34 -6.18
CA VAL A 249 -20.02 -5.69 -7.60
C VAL A 249 -20.03 -4.41 -8.41
N ARG A 250 -19.04 -4.25 -9.29
CA ARG A 250 -18.90 -3.10 -10.17
C ARG A 250 -19.95 -3.15 -11.30
N ASP A 251 -20.59 -2.03 -11.56
CA ASP A 251 -21.36 -1.83 -12.80
C ASP A 251 -20.39 -1.49 -13.94
N HIS A 252 -20.14 -2.46 -14.81
CA HIS A 252 -19.24 -2.32 -15.96
C HIS A 252 -19.77 -1.36 -17.05
N SER A 253 -21.05 -1.00 -17.00
CA SER A 253 -21.65 0.02 -17.87
C SER A 253 -21.65 1.43 -17.24
N GLY A 254 -21.27 1.51 -15.97
CA GLY A 254 -21.21 2.74 -15.20
C GLY A 254 -19.97 3.60 -15.48
N PRO A 255 -19.81 4.72 -14.76
CA PRO A 255 -18.66 5.59 -14.90
C PRO A 255 -17.36 4.89 -14.47
N LEU A 256 -16.22 5.34 -14.99
CA LEU A 256 -14.89 4.82 -14.64
C LEU A 256 -14.63 4.91 -13.13
N GLU A 257 -15.12 5.98 -12.49
CA GLU A 257 -15.05 6.30 -11.06
C GLU A 257 -16.05 5.52 -10.19
N GLY A 258 -16.87 4.66 -10.80
CA GLY A 258 -17.83 3.85 -10.05
C GLY A 258 -17.14 2.93 -9.02
N PRO A 259 -17.82 2.57 -7.92
CA PRO A 259 -17.25 1.73 -6.88
C PRO A 259 -17.01 0.30 -7.38
N GLY A 260 -16.18 -0.46 -6.66
CA GLY A 260 -15.77 -1.81 -7.00
C GLY A 260 -14.38 -1.87 -7.66
N HIS A 261 -14.08 -3.02 -8.25
CA HIS A 261 -12.75 -3.29 -8.80
C HIS A 261 -12.53 -2.56 -10.14
N TYR A 262 -11.72 -1.52 -10.14
CA TYR A 262 -11.36 -0.74 -11.33
C TYR A 262 -10.29 -1.43 -12.19
N ILE A 263 -9.56 -2.42 -11.65
CA ILE A 263 -8.54 -3.17 -12.37
C ILE A 263 -8.57 -4.65 -11.98
N ARG A 264 -8.51 -5.52 -13.00
CA ARG A 264 -8.25 -6.97 -12.89
C ARG A 264 -7.48 -7.43 -14.12
N ILE A 265 -6.15 -7.50 -14.02
CA ILE A 265 -5.29 -7.89 -15.13
C ILE A 265 -4.26 -8.92 -14.67
N GLY A 266 -3.74 -9.70 -15.61
CA GLY A 266 -2.63 -10.62 -15.40
C GLY A 266 -1.60 -10.53 -16.51
N ASP A 267 -0.34 -10.75 -16.17
CA ASP A 267 0.82 -10.72 -17.06
C ASP A 267 1.81 -11.78 -16.59
N GLY A 268 1.96 -12.86 -17.36
CA GLY A 268 2.73 -14.02 -16.96
C GLY A 268 2.26 -14.60 -15.63
N ARG A 269 3.19 -14.81 -14.69
CA ARG A 269 2.89 -15.36 -13.36
C ARG A 269 2.35 -14.33 -12.37
N PHE A 270 2.02 -13.13 -12.81
CA PHE A 270 1.52 -12.07 -11.94
C PHE A 270 0.09 -11.70 -12.28
N ALA A 271 -0.66 -11.30 -11.25
CA ALA A 271 -1.96 -10.67 -11.42
C ALA A 271 -2.16 -9.57 -10.38
N ILE A 272 -3.03 -8.64 -10.71
CA ILE A 272 -3.45 -7.54 -9.84
C ILE A 272 -4.97 -7.47 -9.84
N THR A 273 -5.53 -7.24 -8.65
CA THR A 273 -6.92 -6.80 -8.49
C THR A 273 -6.94 -5.57 -7.59
N GLY A 274 -7.57 -4.49 -8.03
CA GLY A 274 -7.67 -3.25 -7.25
C GLY A 274 -9.06 -2.67 -7.32
N GLY A 275 -9.53 -2.11 -6.22
CA GLY A 275 -10.85 -1.47 -6.14
C GLY A 275 -10.88 -0.23 -5.27
N TRP A 276 -11.84 0.63 -5.61
CA TRP A 276 -11.96 1.97 -5.04
C TRP A 276 -13.42 2.43 -4.93
N PRO A 277 -14.07 2.19 -3.78
CA PRO A 277 -13.72 1.17 -2.80
C PRO A 277 -13.92 -0.26 -3.34
N SER A 278 -13.22 -1.24 -2.76
CA SER A 278 -13.37 -2.67 -3.08
C SER A 278 -14.52 -3.32 -2.32
N LEU A 279 -14.79 -2.86 -1.09
CA LEU A 279 -15.75 -3.49 -0.18
C LEU A 279 -16.37 -2.49 0.80
N TYR A 280 -17.56 -2.83 1.29
CA TYR A 280 -18.22 -2.19 2.42
C TYR A 280 -18.10 -3.06 3.66
N ALA A 281 -18.06 -2.46 4.84
CA ALA A 281 -18.16 -3.16 6.11
C ALA A 281 -18.62 -2.24 7.24
N THR A 282 -19.00 -2.80 8.38
CA THR A 282 -19.27 -2.09 9.62
C THR A 282 -18.27 -2.51 10.69
N HIS A 283 -17.66 -1.55 11.38
CA HIS A 283 -16.70 -1.84 12.45
C HIS A 283 -17.42 -2.24 13.75
N THR A 284 -17.93 -3.47 13.79
CA THR A 284 -18.68 -4.00 14.94
C THR A 284 -17.84 -4.88 15.87
N GLY A 285 -16.69 -5.37 15.40
CA GLY A 285 -15.80 -6.19 16.22
C GLY A 285 -14.60 -5.42 16.79
N PRO A 286 -13.94 -5.97 17.82
CA PRO A 286 -12.80 -5.34 18.45
C PRO A 286 -11.48 -5.64 17.75
N GLY A 287 -10.42 -4.91 18.11
CA GLY A 287 -9.04 -5.34 17.91
C GLY A 287 -8.41 -4.98 16.55
N TRP A 288 -9.19 -4.43 15.62
CA TRP A 288 -8.65 -3.84 14.39
C TRP A 288 -7.73 -2.67 14.73
N LEU A 289 -6.43 -2.84 14.49
CA LEU A 289 -5.38 -1.89 14.89
C LEU A 289 -5.37 -1.52 16.40
N GLY A 290 -6.07 -2.30 17.23
CA GLY A 290 -6.25 -2.05 18.66
C GLY A 290 -7.42 -1.14 19.00
N MET A 291 -8.27 -0.80 18.03
CA MET A 291 -9.42 0.06 18.23
C MET A 291 -10.62 -0.73 18.79
N PRO A 292 -11.46 -0.09 19.63
CA PRO A 292 -12.75 -0.64 20.01
C PRO A 292 -13.74 -0.55 18.84
N PRO A 293 -14.77 -1.42 18.80
CA PRO A 293 -15.80 -1.33 17.79
C PRO A 293 -16.51 0.03 17.87
N THR A 294 -16.68 0.67 16.72
CA THR A 294 -17.30 2.01 16.62
C THR A 294 -18.72 1.96 16.07
N GLY A 295 -19.12 0.86 15.45
CA GLY A 295 -20.42 0.72 14.78
C GLY A 295 -20.55 1.54 13.50
N HIS A 296 -19.48 2.22 13.05
CA HIS A 296 -19.50 2.98 11.81
C HIS A 296 -19.42 2.05 10.60
N ARG A 297 -20.28 2.30 9.61
CA ARG A 297 -20.15 1.73 8.28
C ARG A 297 -19.04 2.47 7.52
N ILE A 298 -18.20 1.73 6.84
CA ILE A 298 -17.03 2.22 6.13
C ILE A 298 -16.90 1.62 4.74
N GLU A 299 -16.14 2.30 3.91
CA GLU A 299 -15.67 1.84 2.61
C GLU A 299 -14.17 1.56 2.68
N MET A 300 -13.71 0.45 2.08
CA MET A 300 -12.28 0.12 2.06
C MET A 300 -11.72 0.13 0.64
N ARG A 301 -10.64 0.88 0.46
CA ARG A 301 -9.83 0.93 -0.77
C ARG A 301 -8.71 -0.09 -0.64
N VAL A 302 -8.64 -1.04 -1.57
CA VAL A 302 -7.75 -2.20 -1.46
C VAL A 302 -7.23 -2.58 -2.84
N ALA A 303 -5.93 -2.89 -2.92
CA ALA A 303 -5.34 -3.51 -4.09
C ALA A 303 -4.36 -4.62 -3.70
N ASP A 304 -4.38 -5.69 -4.49
CA ASP A 304 -3.65 -6.91 -4.25
C ASP A 304 -2.86 -7.32 -5.49
N TRP A 305 -1.57 -7.56 -5.31
CA TRP A 305 -0.69 -8.16 -6.30
C TRP A 305 -0.43 -9.62 -5.92
N TYR A 306 -0.45 -10.50 -6.90
CA TYR A 306 -0.27 -11.92 -6.73
C TYR A 306 0.85 -12.43 -7.61
N ARG A 307 1.54 -13.47 -7.13
CA ARG A 307 2.44 -14.29 -7.95
C ARG A 307 2.07 -15.76 -7.83
N THR A 308 2.02 -16.46 -8.96
CA THR A 308 1.93 -17.93 -9.00
C THR A 308 3.32 -18.56 -9.16
N ASP A 309 3.49 -19.77 -8.62
CA ASP A 309 4.64 -20.63 -8.89
C ASP A 309 4.46 -21.41 -10.20
N GLU A 310 5.44 -22.23 -10.56
CA GLU A 310 5.43 -23.10 -11.74
C GLU A 310 4.31 -24.14 -11.78
N HIS A 311 3.67 -24.41 -10.64
CA HIS A 311 2.57 -25.35 -10.49
C HIS A 311 1.20 -24.67 -10.42
N SER A 312 1.14 -23.38 -10.78
CA SER A 312 -0.09 -22.59 -10.80
C SER A 312 -0.72 -22.45 -9.40
N LEU A 313 0.12 -22.40 -8.36
CA LEU A 313 -0.29 -22.07 -6.99
C LEU A 313 0.18 -20.67 -6.62
N ILE A 314 -0.68 -19.89 -5.95
CA ILE A 314 -0.35 -18.56 -5.44
C ILE A 314 0.69 -18.72 -4.34
N ILE A 315 1.87 -18.16 -4.57
CA ILE A 315 3.03 -18.24 -3.67
C ILE A 315 3.32 -16.91 -2.98
N ASP A 316 2.90 -15.79 -3.56
CA ASP A 316 3.00 -14.47 -2.94
C ASP A 316 1.71 -13.67 -3.17
N ASN A 317 1.29 -12.92 -2.14
CA ASN A 317 0.19 -11.95 -2.19
C ASN A 317 0.59 -10.68 -1.43
N TRP A 318 0.84 -9.58 -2.14
CA TRP A 318 1.07 -8.26 -1.57
C TRP A 318 -0.22 -7.45 -1.55
N VAL A 319 -0.55 -6.85 -0.41
CA VAL A 319 -1.84 -6.20 -0.19
C VAL A 319 -1.65 -4.80 0.35
N MET A 320 -2.18 -3.81 -0.37
CA MET A 320 -2.27 -2.41 0.04
C MET A 320 -3.70 -2.10 0.49
N ILE A 321 -3.86 -1.61 1.72
CA ILE A 321 -5.14 -1.19 2.30
C ILE A 321 -5.03 0.26 2.75
N ASP A 322 -6.00 1.11 2.44
CA ASP A 322 -6.00 2.51 2.90
C ASP A 322 -6.37 2.60 4.39
N VAL A 323 -5.45 2.16 5.27
CA VAL A 323 -5.66 2.11 6.73
C VAL A 323 -5.96 3.49 7.31
N LEU A 324 -5.33 4.55 6.81
CA LEU A 324 -5.60 5.90 7.28
C LEU A 324 -7.01 6.36 6.91
N HIS A 325 -7.50 6.01 5.71
CA HIS A 325 -8.89 6.28 5.33
C HIS A 325 -9.89 5.49 6.18
N ILE A 326 -9.59 4.22 6.48
CA ILE A 326 -10.43 3.41 7.39
C ILE A 326 -10.52 4.07 8.76
N LEU A 327 -9.37 4.43 9.35
CA LEU A 327 -9.29 5.07 10.67
C LEU A 327 -10.05 6.39 10.71
N LYS A 328 -9.91 7.23 9.69
CA LYS A 328 -10.63 8.50 9.59
C LYS A 328 -12.14 8.32 9.60
N GLN A 329 -12.66 7.34 8.86
CA GLN A 329 -14.10 7.03 8.83
C GLN A 329 -14.63 6.52 10.19
N ILE A 330 -13.79 5.84 10.98
CA ILE A 330 -14.14 5.39 12.33
C ILE A 330 -13.80 6.42 13.42
N GLY A 331 -13.41 7.65 13.05
CA GLY A 331 -13.26 8.79 13.96
C GLY A 331 -11.84 9.02 14.50
N TYR A 332 -10.82 8.36 13.96
CA TYR A 332 -9.42 8.51 14.37
C TYR A 332 -8.59 9.14 13.25
N ASP A 333 -8.07 10.36 13.48
CA ASP A 333 -7.22 11.07 12.53
C ASP A 333 -5.74 11.02 12.95
N VAL A 334 -5.06 9.97 12.49
CA VAL A 334 -3.65 9.72 12.83
C VAL A 334 -2.71 10.82 12.34
N LEU A 335 -3.02 11.45 11.21
CA LEU A 335 -2.17 12.51 10.66
C LEU A 335 -2.37 13.82 11.39
N GLU A 336 -3.57 14.11 11.91
CA GLU A 336 -3.77 15.25 12.81
C GLU A 336 -2.89 15.12 14.07
N ASP A 337 -2.81 13.91 14.64
CA ASP A 337 -1.99 13.64 15.82
C ASP A 337 -0.50 13.92 15.60
N THR A 338 -0.01 13.83 14.35
CA THR A 338 1.40 14.15 14.04
C THR A 338 1.78 15.59 14.38
N LYS A 339 0.81 16.52 14.38
CA LYS A 339 1.04 17.93 14.73
C LYS A 339 1.41 18.14 16.19
N TYR A 340 1.09 17.16 17.04
CA TYR A 340 1.37 17.20 18.47
C TYR A 340 2.61 16.37 18.86
N LEU A 341 3.35 15.82 17.87
CA LEU A 341 4.60 15.13 18.12
C LEU A 341 5.62 16.12 18.67
N VAL A 342 6.10 15.84 19.88
CA VAL A 342 7.20 16.57 20.49
C VAL A 342 8.51 15.98 19.99
N ASP A 343 9.33 16.78 19.31
CA ASP A 343 10.66 16.36 18.90
C ASP A 343 11.51 16.00 20.14
N PRO A 344 11.87 14.71 20.32
CA PRO A 344 12.63 14.28 21.49
C PRO A 344 14.08 14.77 21.46
N MET A 345 14.58 15.21 20.30
CA MET A 345 15.93 15.75 20.12
C MET A 345 16.02 17.24 20.50
N LEU A 346 14.90 17.95 20.59
CA LEU A 346 14.93 19.34 21.05
C LEU A 346 15.47 19.39 22.50
N PRO A 347 16.47 20.24 22.78
CA PRO A 347 16.96 20.43 24.12
C PRO A 347 15.82 20.96 25.01
N ARG A 348 15.34 20.13 25.93
CA ARG A 348 14.36 20.56 26.94
C ARG A 348 15.08 21.47 27.94
N TRP A 349 14.52 22.65 28.21
CA TRP A 349 15.01 23.65 29.20
C TRP A 349 15.30 22.97 30.57
N PRO A 350 16.35 23.37 31.30
CA PRO A 350 17.35 22.45 31.84
C PRO A 350 16.84 21.53 32.95
N ARG A 351 17.41 20.31 32.98
CA ARG A 351 17.35 19.46 34.18
C ARG A 351 17.93 20.25 35.36
N PRO A 352 17.29 20.23 36.55
CA PRO A 352 17.86 20.84 37.74
C PRO A 352 19.29 20.33 37.93
N PRO A 353 20.25 21.18 38.36
CA PRO A 353 21.58 20.70 38.66
C PRO A 353 21.48 19.55 39.67
N ALA A 354 22.21 18.47 39.42
CA ALA A 354 22.33 17.38 40.38
C ALA A 354 22.73 17.98 41.73
N PRO A 355 22.12 17.54 42.85
CA PRO A 355 22.41 18.12 44.15
C PRO A 355 23.92 18.06 44.39
N HIS A 356 24.50 19.22 44.68
CA HIS A 356 25.90 19.35 45.03
C HIS A 356 26.24 18.28 46.08
N THR A 357 27.15 17.38 45.76
CA THR A 357 27.83 16.56 46.76
C THR A 357 28.50 17.53 47.72
N ALA A 358 27.87 17.77 48.87
CA ALA A 358 28.46 18.53 49.94
C ALA A 358 29.79 17.86 50.28
N ALA A 359 30.87 18.61 50.09
CA ALA A 359 32.18 18.25 50.59
C ALA A 359 32.01 17.95 52.09
N VAL A 360 32.24 16.70 52.48
CA VAL A 360 32.35 16.31 53.87
C VAL A 360 33.55 17.07 54.43
N GLY A 361 33.26 18.14 55.14
CA GLY A 361 34.22 18.93 55.88
C GLY A 361 34.90 18.04 56.90
N ASN A 362 36.23 18.00 56.81
CA ASN A 362 37.11 17.59 57.90
C ASN A 362 36.72 18.35 59.16
N THR A 363 36.32 17.65 60.22
CA THR A 363 36.42 18.19 61.58
C THR A 363 37.02 17.11 62.48
N ARG A 364 38.19 17.44 63.02
CA ARG A 364 38.97 16.69 64.01
C ARG A 364 38.16 16.49 65.29
N VAL A 365 38.30 15.31 65.90
CA VAL A 365 38.69 15.13 67.31
C VAL A 365 39.72 14.00 67.36
#